data_AF-A0A381WRJ9-F1
#
_entry.id   AF-A0A381WRJ9-F1
#
_cell.length_a   1.000
_cell.length_b   1.000
_cell.length_c   1.000
_cell.angle_alpha   90.00
_cell.angle_beta   90.00
_cell.angle_gamma   90.00
#
_symmetry.space_group_name_H-M   'P 1'
#
loop_
_entity.id
_entity.type
_entity.pdbx_description
1 polymer ?
#
loop_
_entity_poly.entity_id
_entity_poly.type
_entity_poly.pdbx_seq_one_letter_code
_entity_poly.pdbx_strand_id
1 'polypeptide(L)'
;MQNYINGKQVPPTSEKYLENVCPSTGENYSLIPDSDKTDVNRAVEAARKSFKLWSTIPKQERSDFLMRLADEIEAHSEELVIAESRDNGKPEWLARTVDIPRAPENFRFFAT
;
A
#
# COMPACT_ATOMS: atom_id res chain seq x y z
N MET A 1 11.94 0.87 -4.44
CA MET A 1 10.89 0.13 -3.71
C MET A 1 11.18 -1.36 -3.76
N GLN A 2 10.52 -2.14 -2.91
CA GLN A 2 10.61 -3.61 -2.85
C GLN A 2 9.20 -4.18 -2.83
N ASN A 3 9.05 -5.45 -3.23
CA ASN A 3 7.80 -6.17 -3.02
C ASN A 3 7.60 -6.39 -1.52
N TYR A 4 6.34 -6.36 -1.06
CA TYR A 4 6.01 -6.72 0.32
C TYR A 4 5.26 -8.05 0.34
N ILE A 5 5.99 -9.14 0.62
CA ILE A 5 5.46 -10.52 0.56
C ILE A 5 5.72 -11.21 1.89
N ASN A 6 4.68 -11.81 2.48
CA ASN A 6 4.75 -12.56 3.73
C ASN A 6 5.36 -11.75 4.89
N GLY A 7 4.96 -10.48 5.03
CA GLY A 7 5.41 -9.58 6.09
C GLY A 7 6.84 -9.05 5.92
N LYS A 8 7.45 -9.19 4.74
CA LYS A 8 8.85 -8.78 4.49
C LYS A 8 8.98 -8.02 3.18
N GLN A 9 9.91 -7.06 3.16
CA GLN A 9 10.38 -6.45 1.93
C GLN A 9 11.32 -7.42 1.21
N VAL A 10 11.05 -7.68 -0.07
CA VAL A 10 11.84 -8.58 -0.91
C VAL A 10 12.05 -7.98 -2.30
N PRO A 11 13.23 -8.14 -2.93
CA PRO A 11 13.43 -7.73 -4.32
C PRO A 11 12.59 -8.59 -5.28
N PRO A 12 12.30 -8.10 -6.50
CA PRO A 12 11.70 -8.92 -7.55
C PRO A 12 12.63 -10.07 -7.92
N THR A 13 12.08 -11.25 -8.18
CA THR A 13 12.86 -12.45 -8.50
C THR A 13 13.65 -12.27 -9.80
N SER A 14 13.13 -11.47 -10.72
CA SER A 14 13.77 -11.12 -12.00
C SER A 14 14.94 -10.14 -11.85
N GLU A 15 15.12 -9.52 -10.68
CA GLU A 15 16.02 -8.39 -10.41
C GLU A 15 15.77 -7.16 -11.31
N LYS A 16 14.66 -7.14 -12.05
CA LYS A 16 14.27 -6.02 -12.92
C LYS A 16 13.43 -5.01 -12.18
N TYR A 17 13.56 -3.76 -12.60
CA TYR A 17 12.81 -2.64 -12.04
C TYR A 17 12.30 -1.74 -13.15
N LEU A 18 11.14 -1.15 -12.90
CA LEU A 18 10.54 -0.09 -13.71
C LEU A 18 10.90 1.26 -13.12
N GLU A 19 11.06 2.26 -13.98
CA GLU A 19 11.23 3.64 -13.56
C GLU A 19 9.89 4.20 -13.08
N ASN A 20 9.90 4.85 -11.92
CA ASN A 20 8.77 5.62 -11.44
C ASN A 20 9.01 7.10 -11.70
N VAL A 21 8.26 7.64 -12.66
CA VAL A 21 8.47 8.99 -13.19
C VAL A 21 7.43 9.92 -12.58
N CYS A 22 7.89 11.04 -12.01
CA CYS A 22 7.00 12.08 -11.52
C CYS A 22 6.35 12.80 -12.71
N PRO A 23 5.02 12.78 -12.88
CA PRO A 23 4.36 13.33 -14.06
C PRO A 23 4.54 14.84 -14.23
N SER A 24 4.77 15.57 -13.13
CA SER A 24 4.93 17.03 -13.16
C SER A 24 6.31 17.49 -13.62
N THR A 25 7.35 16.68 -13.41
CA THR A 25 8.74 17.01 -13.80
C THR A 25 9.26 16.17 -14.96
N GLY A 26 8.66 15.00 -15.20
CA GLY A 26 9.17 14.01 -16.16
C GLY A 26 10.43 13.28 -15.65
N GLU A 27 10.81 13.48 -14.40
CA GLU A 27 12.02 12.88 -13.82
C GLU A 27 11.70 11.58 -13.09
N ASN A 28 12.54 10.56 -13.30
CA ASN A 28 12.53 9.35 -12.50
C ASN A 28 12.92 9.69 -11.05
N TYR A 29 12.08 9.29 -10.10
CA TYR A 29 12.32 9.53 -8.68
C TYR A 29 12.48 8.27 -7.84
N SER A 30 12.14 7.09 -8.38
CA SER A 30 12.33 5.81 -7.69
C SER A 30 12.22 4.63 -8.65
N LEU A 31 12.65 3.45 -8.20
CA LEU A 31 12.49 2.20 -8.93
C LEU A 31 11.38 1.34 -8.32
N ILE A 32 10.48 0.80 -9.14
CA ILE A 32 9.42 -0.14 -8.75
C ILE A 32 9.81 -1.54 -9.19
N PRO A 33 9.66 -2.59 -8.35
CA PRO A 33 9.90 -3.97 -8.77
C PRO A 33 9.08 -4.38 -10.01
N ASP A 34 9.75 -4.86 -11.06
CA ASP A 34 9.11 -5.46 -12.23
C ASP A 34 8.81 -6.95 -11.93
N SER A 35 7.75 -7.14 -11.15
CA SER A 35 7.37 -8.45 -10.61
C SER A 35 6.80 -9.37 -11.67
N ASP A 36 7.32 -10.59 -11.74
CA ASP A 36 6.89 -11.59 -12.71
C ASP A 36 5.94 -12.64 -12.10
N LYS A 37 5.62 -13.66 -12.90
CA LYS A 37 4.79 -14.80 -12.48
C LYS A 37 5.30 -15.48 -11.20
N THR A 38 6.61 -15.53 -11.00
CA THR A 38 7.24 -16.16 -9.83
C THR A 38 6.95 -15.37 -8.56
N ASP A 39 7.12 -14.05 -8.60
CA ASP A 39 6.81 -13.17 -7.47
C ASP A 39 5.31 -13.23 -7.11
N VAL A 40 4.44 -13.21 -8.12
CA VAL A 40 2.99 -13.35 -7.95
C VAL A 40 2.65 -14.70 -7.30
N ASN A 41 3.23 -15.80 -7.78
CA ASN A 41 2.99 -17.13 -7.20
C ASN A 41 3.42 -17.18 -5.72
N ARG A 42 4.57 -16.58 -5.38
CA ARG A 42 5.06 -16.49 -3.98
C ARG A 42 4.09 -15.69 -3.10
N ALA A 43 3.57 -14.57 -3.61
CA ALA A 43 2.57 -13.76 -2.91
C ALA A 43 1.27 -14.53 -2.67
N VAL A 44 0.76 -15.24 -3.70
CA VAL A 44 -0.45 -16.06 -3.60
C VAL A 44 -0.26 -17.22 -2.62
N GLU A 45 0.89 -17.89 -2.64
CA GLU A 45 1.17 -18.97 -1.70
C GLU A 45 1.21 -18.46 -0.25
N ALA A 46 1.85 -17.32 -0.01
CA ALA A 46 1.88 -16.67 1.30
C ALA A 46 0.46 -16.27 1.79
N ALA A 47 -0.36 -15.71 0.90
CA ALA A 47 -1.75 -15.36 1.19
C ALA A 47 -2.59 -16.60 1.54
N ARG A 48 -2.45 -17.70 0.77
CA ARG A 48 -3.16 -18.96 1.04
C ARG A 48 -2.78 -19.58 2.38
N LYS A 49 -1.50 -19.52 2.76
CA LYS A 49 -1.04 -19.99 4.08
C LYS A 49 -1.63 -19.13 5.20
N SER A 50 -1.60 -17.81 5.05
CA SER A 50 -2.09 -16.85 6.04
C SER A 50 -3.60 -16.90 6.21
N PHE A 51 -4.36 -17.19 5.14
CA PHE A 51 -5.81 -17.29 5.18
C PHE A 51 -6.32 -18.31 6.21
N LYS A 52 -5.62 -19.44 6.38
CA LYS A 52 -5.99 -20.47 7.37
C LYS A 52 -6.04 -19.94 8.79
N LEU A 53 -5.19 -18.96 9.13
CA LEU A 53 -5.18 -18.29 10.43
C LEU A 53 -6.12 -17.08 10.42
N TRP A 54 -6.01 -16.20 9.42
CA TRP A 54 -6.78 -14.96 9.36
C TRP A 54 -8.31 -15.18 9.36
N SER A 55 -8.77 -16.24 8.69
CA SER A 55 -10.20 -16.58 8.63
C SER A 55 -10.78 -17.02 9.97
N THR A 56 -9.96 -17.53 10.89
CA THR A 56 -10.42 -17.99 12.22
C THR A 56 -10.36 -16.91 13.29
N ILE A 57 -9.68 -15.79 13.02
CA ILE A 57 -9.64 -14.63 13.92
C ILE A 57 -11.07 -14.10 14.13
N PRO A 58 -11.47 -13.73 15.36
CA PRO A 58 -12.79 -13.14 15.61
C PRO A 58 -13.03 -11.88 14.76
N LYS A 59 -14.31 -11.63 14.40
CA LYS A 59 -14.68 -10.43 13.65
C LYS A 59 -14.18 -9.15 14.34
N GLN A 60 -14.33 -9.06 15.66
CA GLN A 60 -13.92 -7.91 16.44
C GLN A 60 -12.41 -7.65 16.32
N GLU A 61 -11.58 -8.67 16.46
CA GLU A 61 -10.12 -8.50 16.38
C GLU A 61 -9.68 -8.06 14.96
N ARG A 62 -10.34 -8.57 13.91
CA ARG A 62 -10.12 -8.06 12.55
C ARG A 62 -10.56 -6.61 12.38
N SER A 63 -11.67 -6.21 13.00
CA SER A 63 -12.13 -4.81 13.05
C SER A 63 -11.07 -3.93 13.71
N ASP A 64 -10.53 -4.35 14.85
CA ASP A 64 -9.52 -3.60 15.59
C ASP A 64 -8.25 -3.39 14.76
N PHE A 65 -7.83 -4.36 13.94
CA PHE A 65 -6.72 -4.17 13.00
C PHE A 65 -7.01 -3.11 11.94
N LEU A 66 -8.22 -3.06 11.39
CA LEU A 66 -8.62 -2.07 10.39
C LEU A 66 -8.75 -0.67 10.99
N MET A 67 -9.28 -0.56 12.21
CA MET A 67 -9.35 0.70 12.95
C MET A 67 -7.96 1.26 13.23
N ARG A 68 -7.03 0.42 13.69
CA ARG A 68 -5.63 0.82 13.88
C ARG A 68 -4.97 1.28 12.59
N LEU A 69 -5.23 0.60 11.47
CA LEU A 69 -4.71 1.03 10.17
C LEU A 69 -5.25 2.41 9.76
N ALA A 70 -6.52 2.69 10.02
CA ALA A 70 -7.09 4.02 9.77
C ALA A 70 -6.37 5.11 10.60
N ASP A 71 -6.11 4.82 11.88
CA ASP A 71 -5.42 5.76 12.76
C ASP A 71 -3.96 6.00 12.31
N GLU A 72 -3.26 4.96 11.84
CA GLU A 72 -1.90 5.11 11.27
C GLU A 72 -1.91 5.95 9.97
N ILE A 73 -2.92 5.81 9.12
CA ILE A 73 -3.05 6.62 7.91
C ILE A 73 -3.23 8.10 8.27
N GLU A 74 -4.01 8.41 9.29
CA GLU A 74 -4.18 9.80 9.76
C GLU A 74 -2.90 10.35 10.37
N ALA A 75 -2.22 9.55 11.19
CA ALA A 75 -0.95 9.91 11.82
C ALA A 75 0.14 10.25 10.78
N HIS A 76 0.13 9.57 9.63
CA HIS A 76 1.08 9.78 8.53
C HIS A 76 0.48 10.55 7.34
N SER A 77 -0.63 11.27 7.54
CA SER A 77 -1.37 11.92 6.46
C SER A 77 -0.54 12.90 5.63
N GLU A 78 0.35 13.67 6.26
CA GLU A 78 1.23 14.62 5.54
C GLU A 78 2.18 13.92 4.57
N GLU A 79 2.80 12.82 5.01
CA GLU A 79 3.71 12.03 4.18
C GLU A 79 2.97 11.41 2.99
N LEU A 80 1.75 10.93 3.23
CA LEU A 80 0.90 10.37 2.20
C LEU A 80 0.43 11.42 1.19
N VAL A 81 0.13 12.67 1.62
CA VAL A 81 -0.21 13.77 0.71
C VAL A 81 0.93 14.05 -0.26
N ILE A 82 2.15 14.16 0.25
CA ILE A 82 3.34 14.43 -0.57
C ILE A 82 3.60 13.27 -1.55
N ALA A 83 3.49 12.03 -1.07
CA ALA A 83 3.66 10.85 -1.91
C ALA A 83 2.62 10.77 -3.04
N GLU A 84 1.33 10.92 -2.70
CA GLU A 84 0.21 10.89 -3.65
C GLU A 84 0.31 12.01 -4.70
N SER A 85 0.68 13.22 -4.27
CA SER A 85 0.90 14.37 -5.14
C SER A 85 2.06 14.14 -6.10
N ARG A 86 3.19 13.63 -5.60
CA ARG A 86 4.38 13.36 -6.40
C ARG A 86 4.14 12.29 -7.45
N ASP A 87 3.45 11.21 -7.09
CA ASP A 87 3.23 10.06 -7.97
C ASP A 87 2.18 10.36 -9.07
N ASN A 88 1.12 11.10 -8.73
CA ASN A 88 0.03 11.40 -9.66
C ASN A 88 0.16 12.76 -10.36
N GLY A 89 1.05 13.64 -9.90
CA GLY A 89 1.20 15.02 -10.40
C GLY A 89 0.06 15.96 -10.02
N LYS A 90 -0.85 15.55 -9.13
CA LYS A 90 -1.94 16.41 -8.61
C LYS A 90 -1.39 17.39 -7.58
N PRO A 91 -1.96 18.61 -7.42
CA PRO A 91 -1.55 19.51 -6.35
C PRO A 91 -1.78 18.91 -4.95
N GLU A 92 -0.87 19.16 -4.01
CA GLU A 92 -0.97 18.65 -2.63
C GLU A 92 -2.28 19.03 -1.94
N TRP A 93 -2.81 20.24 -2.19
CA TRP A 93 -4.09 20.66 -1.60
C TRP A 93 -5.25 19.74 -2.02
N LEU A 94 -5.22 19.19 -3.23
CA LEU A 94 -6.25 18.28 -3.72
C LEU A 94 -6.11 16.90 -3.06
N ALA A 95 -4.88 16.38 -3.00
CA ALA A 95 -4.58 15.12 -2.29
C ALA A 95 -4.98 15.19 -0.80
N ARG A 96 -4.69 16.33 -0.16
CA ARG A 96 -5.01 16.62 1.24
C ARG A 96 -6.50 16.73 1.54
N THR A 97 -7.29 17.21 0.59
CA THR A 97 -8.73 17.45 0.80
C THR A 97 -9.61 16.29 0.36
N VAL A 98 -9.14 15.45 -0.56
CA VAL A 98 -9.96 14.39 -1.18
C VAL A 98 -9.39 13.00 -0.94
N ASP A 99 -8.13 12.75 -1.34
CA ASP A 99 -7.60 11.39 -1.42
C ASP A 99 -7.25 10.82 -0.05
N ILE A 100 -6.40 11.54 0.70
CA ILE A 100 -5.86 11.04 1.97
C ILE A 100 -6.93 10.92 3.07
N PRO A 101 -7.88 11.86 3.24
CA PRO A 101 -8.95 11.71 4.23
C PRO A 101 -9.93 10.57 3.92
N ARG A 102 -10.12 10.23 2.64
CA ARG A 102 -11.03 9.15 2.22
C ARG A 102 -10.51 7.76 2.57
N ALA A 103 -9.19 7.57 2.61
CA ALA A 103 -8.57 6.29 2.93
C ALA A 103 -8.93 5.78 4.35
N PRO A 104 -8.71 6.52 5.46
CA PRO A 104 -9.06 6.08 6.80
C PRO A 104 -10.58 5.95 6.99
N GLU A 105 -11.39 6.82 6.38
CA GLU A 105 -12.86 6.70 6.39
C GLU A 105 -13.34 5.36 5.81
N ASN A 106 -12.79 4.95 4.67
CA ASN A 106 -13.12 3.66 4.07
C ASN A 106 -12.73 2.50 4.99
N PHE A 107 -11.55 2.55 5.61
CA PHE A 107 -11.13 1.50 6.55
C PHE A 107 -12.07 1.41 7.76
N ARG A 108 -12.45 2.55 8.34
CA ARG A 108 -13.43 2.60 9.45
C ARG A 108 -14.80 2.08 9.04
N PHE A 109 -15.26 2.41 7.83
CA PHE A 109 -16.53 1.88 7.30
C PHE A 109 -16.50 0.35 7.17
N PHE A 110 -15.42 -0.24 6.64
CA PHE A 110 -15.31 -1.69 6.49
C PHE A 110 -14.91 -2.43 7.77
N ALA A 111 -14.55 -1.71 8.84
CA ALA A 111 -14.27 -2.31 10.15
C ALA A 111 -15.54 -2.77 10.88
N THR A 112 -16.75 -2.47 10.39
CA THR A 112 -18.02 -2.78 11.09
C THR A 112 -18.47 -4.23 11.05
#